data_AF-W1W264-F1
#
_entry.id   AF-W1W264-F1
#
_cell.length_a   1.000
_cell.length_b   1.000
_cell.length_c   1.000
_cell.angle_alpha   90.00
_cell.angle_beta   90.00
_cell.angle_gamma   90.00
#
_symmetry.space_group_name_H-M   'P 1'
#
loop_
_entity.id
_entity.type
_entity.pdbx_description
1 polymer ?
#
loop_
_entity_poly.entity_id
_entity_poly.type
_entity_poly.pdbx_seq_one_letter_code
_entity_poly.pdbx_strand_id
1 'polypeptide(L)'
;WQARGLVNATGPWVKQFFDEGMHLPSPYGIRLIKGSHIVVPRVHTQKQAYILQNEDKRIVFVIPWMDEFSIIGTTDVEYKGDPKAVKIEESEINYLLKVYNTHFKKQLSRDDIVWTYSGVRPLCDDESDSPQAITRDYTLDIHDENGKAPLLSVFGGKLTTYRKLAEHALEKLTPYYQGIGPAWTKES
;
A
#
# COMPACT_ATOMS: atom_id res chain seq x y z
N TRP A 1 13.59 5.16 -25.71
CA TRP A 1 12.78 6.39 -25.78
C TRP A 1 13.62 7.57 -25.31
N GLN A 2 13.33 8.78 -25.78
CA GLN A 2 13.80 10.02 -25.16
C GLN A 2 12.60 10.68 -24.48
N ALA A 3 12.80 11.27 -23.29
CA ALA A 3 11.75 11.90 -22.50
C ALA A 3 12.21 13.26 -21.98
N ARG A 4 11.26 14.19 -21.79
CA ARG A 4 11.54 15.53 -21.25
C ARG A 4 11.53 15.58 -19.73
N GLY A 5 10.95 14.57 -19.07
CA GLY A 5 10.92 14.37 -17.63
C GLY A 5 10.61 12.90 -17.32
N LEU A 6 10.87 12.49 -16.08
CA LEU A 6 10.73 11.12 -15.61
C LEU A 6 9.94 11.08 -14.30
N VAL A 7 9.08 10.07 -14.15
CA VAL A 7 8.37 9.79 -12.90
C VAL A 7 8.78 8.41 -12.39
N ASN A 8 9.40 8.36 -11.21
CA ASN A 8 9.64 7.13 -10.47
C ASN A 8 8.44 6.85 -9.55
N ALA A 9 7.45 6.11 -10.06
CA ALA A 9 6.27 5.66 -9.32
C ALA A 9 6.28 4.14 -9.13
N THR A 10 7.46 3.57 -8.84
CA THR A 10 7.67 2.11 -8.78
C THR A 10 7.34 1.48 -7.41
N GLY A 11 6.69 2.21 -6.50
CA GLY A 11 6.17 1.68 -5.24
C GLY A 11 7.26 1.00 -4.39
N PRO A 12 7.16 -0.31 -4.06
CA PRO A 12 8.19 -1.02 -3.28
C PRO A 12 9.61 -0.94 -3.85
N TRP A 13 9.73 -0.67 -5.15
CA TRP A 13 11.01 -0.56 -5.85
C TRP A 13 11.52 0.87 -5.98
N VAL A 14 10.83 1.89 -5.43
CA VAL A 14 11.19 3.31 -5.64
C VAL A 14 12.65 3.58 -5.30
N LYS A 15 13.12 3.13 -4.13
CA LYS A 15 14.52 3.28 -3.72
C LYS A 15 15.47 2.42 -4.55
N GLN A 16 15.09 1.18 -4.86
CA GLN A 16 15.92 0.30 -5.68
C GLN A 16 16.15 0.89 -7.09
N PHE A 17 15.13 1.54 -7.68
CA PHE A 17 15.26 2.20 -8.97
C PHE A 17 16.19 3.42 -8.92
N PHE A 18 16.24 4.14 -7.80
CA PHE A 18 17.26 5.15 -7.54
C PHE A 18 18.67 4.55 -7.53
N ASP A 19 18.87 3.52 -6.69
CA ASP A 19 20.19 2.93 -6.45
C ASP A 19 20.75 2.21 -7.69
N GLU A 20 19.94 1.37 -8.34
CA GLU A 20 20.37 0.47 -9.42
C GLU A 20 20.03 0.98 -10.81
N GLY A 21 18.90 1.69 -10.95
CA GLY A 21 18.40 2.15 -12.25
C GLY A 21 18.98 3.49 -12.67
N MET A 22 19.08 4.44 -11.73
CA MET A 22 19.51 5.81 -11.99
C MET A 22 20.90 6.13 -11.43
N HIS A 23 21.39 5.36 -10.45
CA HIS A 23 22.60 5.63 -9.69
C HIS A 23 22.58 7.02 -9.03
N LEU A 24 21.42 7.38 -8.48
CA LEU A 24 21.16 8.65 -7.78
C LEU A 24 20.79 8.39 -6.31
N PRO A 25 21.12 9.31 -5.38
CA PRO A 25 20.69 9.16 -4.00
C PRO A 25 19.17 9.29 -3.90
N SER A 26 18.51 8.29 -3.33
CA SER A 26 17.09 8.39 -2.99
C SER A 26 16.89 9.47 -1.91
N PRO A 27 15.92 10.40 -2.07
CA PRO A 27 15.66 11.46 -1.10
C PRO A 27 15.12 10.92 0.23
N TYR A 28 14.50 9.73 0.21
CA TYR A 28 13.94 9.08 1.40
C TYR A 28 14.30 7.59 1.46
N GLY A 29 14.30 7.05 2.68
CA GLY A 29 14.25 5.61 2.94
C GLY A 29 12.86 5.03 2.68
N ILE A 30 12.77 3.70 2.61
CA ILE A 30 11.49 3.00 2.48
C ILE A 30 11.38 1.83 3.45
N ARG A 31 10.23 1.74 4.10
CA ARG A 31 9.85 0.64 4.99
C ARG A 31 8.85 -0.23 4.26
N LEU A 32 9.18 -1.50 4.07
CA LEU A 32 8.28 -2.47 3.44
C LEU A 32 7.48 -3.16 4.53
N ILE A 33 6.21 -2.78 4.67
CA ILE A 33 5.32 -3.43 5.65
C ILE A 33 4.41 -4.41 4.93
N LYS A 34 4.66 -5.70 5.13
CA LYS A 34 3.80 -6.77 4.63
C LYS A 34 2.44 -6.74 5.31
N GLY A 35 1.39 -6.92 4.53
CA GLY A 35 0.04 -7.18 5.00
C GLY A 35 -0.64 -8.25 4.18
N SER A 36 -1.23 -9.21 4.88
CA SER A 36 -1.86 -10.38 4.30
C SER A 36 -3.35 -10.45 4.64
N HIS A 37 -4.09 -11.14 3.77
CA HIS A 37 -5.51 -11.42 3.94
C HIS A 37 -5.78 -12.90 3.69
N ILE A 38 -6.80 -13.43 4.38
CA ILE A 38 -7.37 -14.74 4.12
C ILE A 38 -8.77 -14.58 3.54
N VAL A 39 -9.17 -15.51 2.67
CA VAL A 39 -10.49 -15.57 2.07
C VAL A 39 -11.13 -16.91 2.43
N VAL A 40 -12.37 -16.84 2.89
CA VAL A 40 -13.17 -17.97 3.33
C VAL A 40 -14.56 -17.91 2.69
N PRO A 41 -15.30 -19.03 2.60
CA PRO A 41 -16.73 -18.99 2.31
C PRO A 41 -17.44 -18.03 3.26
N ARG A 42 -18.43 -17.31 2.76
CA ARG A 42 -19.05 -16.19 3.47
C ARG A 42 -19.44 -16.56 4.90
N VAL A 43 -19.03 -15.73 5.85
CA VAL A 43 -19.20 -16.03 7.29
C VAL A 43 -20.63 -15.78 7.78
N HIS A 44 -21.36 -14.89 7.10
CA HIS A 44 -22.78 -14.57 7.35
C HIS A 44 -23.45 -13.94 6.12
N THR A 45 -24.78 -13.98 6.06
CA THR A 45 -25.55 -13.42 4.93
C THR A 45 -25.72 -11.89 4.93
N GLN A 46 -25.19 -11.20 5.95
CA GLN A 46 -25.29 -9.74 6.07
C GLN A 46 -24.45 -9.02 5.01
N LYS A 47 -24.90 -7.83 4.57
CA LYS A 47 -24.22 -7.02 3.55
C LYS A 47 -23.12 -6.12 4.13
N GLN A 48 -23.14 -5.91 5.44
CA GLN A 48 -22.21 -5.02 6.14
C GLN A 48 -20.85 -5.69 6.31
N ALA A 49 -19.80 -4.87 6.30
CA ALA A 49 -18.49 -5.24 6.79
C ALA A 49 -18.41 -4.99 8.30
N TYR A 50 -17.50 -5.72 8.96
CA TYR A 50 -17.14 -5.50 10.36
C TYR A 50 -15.73 -4.94 10.47
N ILE A 51 -15.51 -4.11 11.49
CA ILE A 51 -14.21 -3.65 11.95
C ILE A 51 -14.03 -4.14 13.38
N LEU A 52 -13.03 -5.00 13.59
CA LEU A 52 -12.77 -5.69 14.85
C LEU A 52 -11.61 -5.01 15.55
N GLN A 53 -11.76 -4.69 16.83
CA GLN A 53 -10.67 -4.17 17.66
C GLN A 53 -9.92 -5.35 18.26
N ASN A 54 -8.63 -5.46 17.96
CA ASN A 54 -7.77 -6.51 18.50
C ASN A 54 -7.04 -6.04 19.78
N GLU A 55 -6.56 -7.00 20.58
CA GLU A 55 -5.86 -6.75 21.84
C GLU A 55 -4.59 -5.90 21.67
N ASP A 56 -3.96 -5.97 20.49
CA ASP A 56 -2.78 -5.19 20.10
C ASP A 56 -3.11 -3.75 19.65
N LYS A 57 -4.38 -3.32 19.81
CA LYS A 57 -4.94 -2.03 19.35
C LYS A 57 -5.03 -1.87 17.84
N ARG A 58 -4.70 -2.89 17.05
CA ARG A 58 -4.93 -2.88 15.60
C ARG A 58 -6.39 -3.21 15.30
N ILE A 59 -6.81 -2.85 14.09
CA ILE A 59 -8.13 -3.19 13.57
C ILE A 59 -8.02 -4.25 12.49
N VAL A 60 -8.97 -5.18 12.46
CA VAL A 60 -9.10 -6.20 11.42
C VAL A 60 -10.48 -6.08 10.81
N PHE A 61 -10.56 -6.04 9.48
CA PHE A 61 -11.83 -6.04 8.76
C PHE A 61 -12.30 -7.46 8.44
N VAL A 62 -13.62 -7.62 8.42
CA VAL A 62 -14.31 -8.77 7.82
C VAL A 62 -15.26 -8.22 6.77
N ILE A 63 -14.95 -8.45 5.48
CA ILE A 63 -15.61 -7.78 4.36
C ILE A 63 -16.32 -8.81 3.49
N PRO A 64 -17.65 -8.70 3.27
CA PRO A 64 -18.35 -9.51 2.27
C PRO A 64 -17.75 -9.29 0.88
N TRP A 65 -17.46 -10.37 0.15
CA TRP A 65 -16.77 -10.29 -1.14
C TRP A 65 -17.41 -11.19 -2.18
N MET A 66 -17.72 -10.61 -3.35
CA MET A 66 -18.33 -11.30 -4.52
C MET A 66 -19.54 -12.17 -4.17
N ASP A 67 -20.36 -11.72 -3.21
CA ASP A 67 -21.56 -12.38 -2.68
C ASP A 67 -21.35 -13.75 -1.98
N GLU A 68 -20.26 -14.46 -2.26
CA GLU A 68 -19.97 -15.83 -1.85
C GLU A 68 -18.90 -15.96 -0.77
N PHE A 69 -18.08 -14.93 -0.56
CA PHE A 69 -16.90 -15.00 0.29
C PHE A 69 -16.86 -13.92 1.39
N SER A 70 -15.91 -14.07 2.29
CA SER A 70 -15.50 -13.03 3.22
C SER A 70 -13.98 -12.88 3.21
N ILE A 71 -13.51 -11.64 3.09
CA ILE A 71 -12.10 -11.28 3.23
C ILE A 71 -11.86 -10.88 4.68
N ILE A 72 -10.83 -11.45 5.30
CA ILE A 72 -10.39 -11.12 6.67
C ILE A 72 -8.96 -10.60 6.59
N GLY A 73 -8.72 -9.39 7.10
CA GLY A 73 -7.40 -8.75 7.04
C GLY A 73 -7.34 -7.38 7.71
N THR A 74 -6.18 -6.80 7.95
CA THR A 74 -4.84 -7.23 7.48
C THR A 74 -3.84 -7.25 8.65
N THR A 75 -2.68 -7.85 8.39
CA THR A 75 -1.49 -7.81 9.24
C THR A 75 -0.57 -6.62 8.90
N ASP A 76 0.37 -6.32 9.82
CA ASP A 76 1.48 -5.39 9.65
C ASP A 76 2.75 -6.10 10.14
N VAL A 77 3.56 -6.57 9.19
CA VAL A 77 4.79 -7.31 9.45
C VAL A 77 5.93 -6.62 8.70
N GLU A 78 7.00 -6.23 9.39
CA GLU A 78 8.19 -5.68 8.75
C GLU A 78 8.76 -6.72 7.76
N TYR A 79 9.02 -6.32 6.52
CA TYR A 79 9.44 -7.20 5.44
C TYR A 79 10.78 -6.79 4.87
N LYS A 80 11.63 -7.79 4.60
CA LYS A 80 12.90 -7.63 3.89
C LYS A 80 12.97 -8.67 2.79
N GLY A 81 13.44 -8.28 1.61
CA GLY A 81 13.58 -9.18 0.45
C GLY A 81 12.80 -8.69 -0.76
N ASP A 82 12.66 -9.56 -1.76
CA ASP A 82 11.98 -9.26 -3.02
C ASP A 82 10.46 -9.07 -2.82
N PRO A 83 9.90 -7.87 -3.10
CA PRO A 83 8.47 -7.63 -3.00
C PRO A 83 7.60 -8.59 -3.84
N LYS A 84 8.13 -9.23 -4.90
CA LYS A 84 7.41 -10.25 -5.69
C LYS A 84 7.27 -11.58 -4.96
N ALA A 85 8.15 -11.87 -4.01
CA ALA A 85 8.15 -13.12 -3.25
C ALA A 85 7.26 -13.06 -1.99
N VAL A 86 6.58 -11.93 -1.75
CA VAL A 86 5.74 -11.73 -0.58
C VAL A 86 4.59 -12.74 -0.55
N LYS A 87 4.40 -13.37 0.61
CA LYS A 87 3.33 -14.34 0.85
C LYS A 87 2.95 -14.33 2.33
N ILE A 88 1.73 -14.77 2.59
CA ILE A 88 1.24 -14.94 3.97
C ILE A 88 2.07 -16.02 4.69
N GLU A 89 2.31 -15.81 5.97
CA GLU A 89 2.93 -16.80 6.86
C GLU A 89 1.93 -17.36 7.89
N GLU A 90 2.31 -18.46 8.54
CA GLU A 90 1.43 -19.16 9.49
C GLU A 90 1.04 -18.27 10.68
N SER A 91 1.93 -17.41 11.16
CA SER A 91 1.65 -16.48 12.26
C SER A 91 0.57 -15.46 11.88
N GLU A 92 0.53 -15.02 10.61
CA GLU A 92 -0.49 -14.11 10.09
C GLU A 92 -1.86 -14.80 9.97
N ILE A 93 -1.89 -16.06 9.52
CA ILE A 93 -3.13 -16.86 9.47
C ILE A 93 -3.71 -17.01 10.89
N ASN A 94 -2.87 -17.42 11.84
CA ASN A 94 -3.27 -17.59 13.24
C ASN A 94 -3.76 -16.28 13.85
N TYR A 95 -3.08 -15.17 13.56
CA TYR A 95 -3.50 -13.84 13.97
C TYR A 95 -4.91 -13.52 13.47
N LEU A 96 -5.15 -13.63 12.16
CA LEU A 96 -6.44 -13.26 11.56
C LEU A 96 -7.59 -14.16 12.03
N LEU A 97 -7.36 -15.47 12.12
CA LEU A 97 -8.36 -16.41 12.65
C LEU A 97 -8.64 -16.16 14.14
N LYS A 98 -7.61 -15.87 14.95
CA LYS A 98 -7.81 -15.55 16.38
C LYS A 98 -8.73 -14.35 16.54
N VAL A 99 -8.44 -13.22 15.88
CA VAL A 99 -9.27 -12.01 16.01
C VAL A 99 -10.70 -12.26 15.56
N TYR A 100 -10.89 -12.98 14.44
CA TYR A 100 -12.22 -13.35 13.97
C TYR A 100 -12.96 -14.26 14.98
N ASN A 101 -12.32 -15.33 15.44
CA ASN A 101 -12.94 -16.34 16.32
C ASN A 101 -13.29 -15.81 17.70
N THR A 102 -12.58 -14.79 18.19
CA THR A 102 -12.94 -14.08 19.43
C THR A 102 -14.23 -13.27 19.31
N HIS A 103 -14.61 -12.84 18.09
CA HIS A 103 -15.77 -11.97 17.87
C HIS A 103 -17.02 -12.70 17.35
N PHE A 104 -16.84 -13.79 16.59
CA PHE A 104 -17.94 -14.46 15.89
C PHE A 104 -18.31 -15.82 16.50
N LYS A 105 -19.61 -16.12 16.54
CA LYS A 105 -20.11 -17.43 17.00
C LYS A 105 -19.71 -18.58 16.07
N LYS A 106 -19.81 -18.36 14.75
CA LYS A 106 -19.36 -19.34 13.75
C LYS A 106 -17.83 -19.31 13.72
N GLN A 107 -17.22 -20.34 14.29
CA GLN A 107 -15.77 -20.50 14.30
C GLN A 107 -15.26 -20.87 12.91
N LEU A 108 -14.07 -20.38 12.58
CA LEU A 108 -13.30 -20.74 11.39
C LEU A 108 -12.03 -21.47 11.79
N SER A 109 -11.63 -22.41 10.96
CA SER A 109 -10.38 -23.14 11.02
C SER A 109 -9.49 -22.77 9.83
N ARG A 110 -8.26 -23.29 9.84
CA ARG A 110 -7.34 -23.16 8.71
C ARG A 110 -7.88 -23.82 7.44
N ASP A 111 -8.67 -24.89 7.58
CA ASP A 111 -9.22 -25.67 6.48
C ASP A 111 -10.36 -24.96 5.76
N ASP A 112 -10.94 -23.92 6.38
CA ASP A 112 -11.98 -23.08 5.76
C ASP A 112 -11.41 -22.04 4.77
N ILE A 113 -10.09 -21.86 4.75
CA ILE A 113 -9.42 -20.87 3.90
C ILE A 113 -9.32 -21.40 2.47
N VAL A 114 -9.96 -20.69 1.54
CA VAL A 114 -10.00 -21.06 0.12
C VAL A 114 -8.99 -20.28 -0.72
N TRP A 115 -8.54 -19.12 -0.24
CA TRP A 115 -7.51 -18.32 -0.89
C TRP A 115 -6.82 -17.37 0.07
N THR A 116 -5.61 -16.92 -0.27
CA THR A 116 -4.85 -15.93 0.48
C THR A 116 -4.11 -15.01 -0.47
N TYR A 117 -3.98 -13.75 -0.11
CA TYR A 117 -3.10 -12.82 -0.82
C TYR A 117 -2.30 -11.96 0.16
N SER A 118 -1.14 -11.49 -0.31
CA SER A 118 -0.23 -10.66 0.47
C SER A 118 0.39 -9.59 -0.42
N GLY A 119 0.78 -8.48 0.19
CA GLY A 119 1.48 -7.38 -0.47
C GLY A 119 2.33 -6.62 0.53
N VAL A 120 3.30 -5.86 0.03
CA VAL A 120 4.10 -4.95 0.86
C VAL A 120 3.69 -3.50 0.61
N ARG A 121 3.54 -2.75 1.69
CA ARG A 121 3.25 -1.32 1.68
C ARG A 121 4.58 -0.56 1.59
N PRO A 122 4.81 0.24 0.55
CA PRO A 122 6.02 1.05 0.38
C PRO A 122 5.91 2.36 1.18
N LEU A 123 6.06 2.29 2.50
CA LEU A 123 5.85 3.45 3.37
C LEU A 123 7.11 4.31 3.43
N CYS A 124 6.94 5.62 3.31
CA CYS A 124 8.03 6.58 3.51
C CYS A 124 8.60 6.38 4.91
N ASP A 125 9.91 6.16 5.02
CA ASP A 125 10.53 5.98 6.32
C ASP A 125 10.57 7.32 7.07
N ASP A 126 9.74 7.44 8.09
CA ASP A 126 9.64 8.60 8.97
C ASP A 126 10.35 8.37 10.32
N GLU A 127 11.22 7.35 10.38
CA GLU A 127 11.94 6.91 11.58
C GLU A 127 11.05 6.41 12.74
N SER A 128 9.76 6.13 12.51
CA SER A 128 8.87 5.58 13.55
C SER A 128 9.29 4.18 14.00
N ASP A 129 9.32 3.90 15.31
CA ASP A 129 9.73 2.58 15.85
C ASP A 129 8.74 1.44 15.55
N SER A 130 7.45 1.72 15.35
CA SER A 130 6.42 0.69 15.16
C SER A 130 5.83 0.71 13.75
N PRO A 131 5.73 -0.43 13.04
CA PRO A 131 5.12 -0.53 11.70
C PRO A 131 3.70 0.04 11.63
N GLN A 132 2.93 -0.11 12.72
CA GLN A 132 1.57 0.38 12.78
C GLN A 132 1.47 1.90 13.02
N ALA A 133 2.57 2.57 13.34
CA ALA A 133 2.63 4.02 13.61
C ALA A 133 3.18 4.84 12.44
N ILE A 134 3.95 4.23 11.52
CA ILE A 134 4.51 4.89 10.32
C ILE A 134 3.42 5.68 9.60
N THR A 135 3.71 6.89 9.13
CA THR A 135 2.76 7.64 8.32
C THR A 135 2.30 6.86 7.09
N ARG A 136 1.01 6.93 6.82
CA ARG A 136 0.39 6.34 5.61
C ARG A 136 0.09 7.42 4.57
N ASP A 137 0.56 8.64 4.80
CA ASP A 137 0.48 9.69 3.80
C ASP A 137 1.51 9.45 2.68
N TYR A 138 1.46 10.28 1.65
CA TYR A 138 2.41 10.23 0.55
C TYR A 138 3.35 11.42 0.56
N THR A 139 4.56 11.21 0.06
CA THR A 139 5.56 12.24 -0.16
C THR A 139 5.96 12.25 -1.63
N LEU A 140 5.95 13.44 -2.23
CA LEU A 140 6.41 13.67 -3.60
C LEU A 140 7.67 14.52 -3.58
N ASP A 141 8.77 13.92 -4.03
CA ASP A 141 10.02 14.63 -4.27
C ASP A 141 10.15 14.98 -5.77
N ILE A 142 10.69 16.17 -6.08
CA ILE A 142 11.01 16.55 -7.44
C ILE A 142 12.36 17.25 -7.47
N HIS A 143 13.23 16.78 -8.36
CA HIS A 143 14.54 17.37 -8.60
C HIS A 143 14.76 17.56 -10.10
N ASP A 144 15.50 18.60 -10.47
CA ASP A 144 15.91 18.84 -11.86
C ASP A 144 17.40 19.12 -11.93
N GLU A 145 17.95 19.02 -13.14
CA GLU A 145 19.32 19.41 -13.41
C GLU A 145 19.31 20.61 -14.37
N ASN A 146 19.80 21.75 -13.90
CA ASN A 146 19.86 23.01 -14.67
C ASN A 146 18.49 23.44 -15.23
N GLY A 147 17.40 23.22 -14.48
CA GLY A 147 16.04 23.60 -14.88
C GLY A 147 15.43 22.69 -15.96
N LYS A 148 16.00 21.52 -16.21
CA LYS A 148 15.53 20.55 -17.22
C LYS A 148 15.52 19.13 -16.67
N ALA A 149 14.85 18.23 -17.41
CA ALA A 149 14.77 16.81 -17.11
C ALA A 149 14.31 16.51 -15.67
N PRO A 150 13.13 17.02 -15.23
CA PRO A 150 12.66 16.77 -13.88
C PRO A 150 12.49 15.28 -13.62
N LEU A 151 12.94 14.85 -12.45
CA LEU A 151 12.67 13.55 -11.86
C LEU A 151 11.71 13.74 -10.69
N LEU A 152 10.48 13.24 -10.84
CA LEU A 152 9.50 13.20 -9.76
C LEU A 152 9.43 11.79 -9.19
N SER A 153 9.49 11.65 -7.87
CA SER A 153 9.48 10.35 -7.19
C SER A 153 8.37 10.24 -6.15
N VAL A 154 7.75 9.07 -6.09
CA VAL A 154 6.57 8.80 -5.25
C VAL A 154 6.93 7.87 -4.10
N PHE A 155 6.76 8.34 -2.86
CA PHE A 155 6.93 7.56 -1.64
C PHE A 155 5.58 7.44 -0.91
N GLY A 156 5.16 6.23 -0.57
CA GLY A 156 3.83 6.00 -0.01
C GLY A 156 2.70 6.16 -1.05
N GLY A 157 1.54 6.62 -0.60
CA GLY A 157 0.35 6.76 -1.43
C GLY A 157 -0.62 5.60 -1.28
N LYS A 158 -1.79 5.90 -0.70
CA LYS A 158 -2.90 4.95 -0.61
C LYS A 158 -3.67 4.91 -1.92
N LEU A 159 -4.30 3.78 -2.19
CA LEU A 159 -5.29 3.68 -3.27
C LEU A 159 -6.40 4.72 -3.11
N THR A 160 -6.78 5.11 -1.89
CA THR A 160 -7.81 6.13 -1.66
C THR A 160 -7.36 7.54 -2.04
N THR A 161 -6.06 7.83 -2.11
CA THR A 161 -5.52 9.17 -2.39
C THR A 161 -4.89 9.29 -3.78
N TYR A 162 -4.87 8.22 -4.57
CA TYR A 162 -4.13 8.15 -5.85
C TYR A 162 -4.45 9.31 -6.81
N ARG A 163 -5.74 9.70 -6.93
CA ARG A 163 -6.17 10.78 -7.83
C ARG A 163 -5.61 12.13 -7.40
N LYS A 164 -5.63 12.40 -6.09
CA LYS A 164 -5.07 13.64 -5.52
C LYS A 164 -3.55 13.65 -5.58
N LEU A 165 -2.91 12.51 -5.34
CA LEU A 165 -1.47 12.34 -5.50
C LEU A 165 -1.06 12.65 -6.96
N ALA A 166 -1.78 12.11 -7.94
CA ALA A 166 -1.50 12.38 -9.36
C ALA A 166 -1.71 13.87 -9.71
N GLU A 167 -2.77 14.50 -9.23
CA GLU A 167 -3.02 15.94 -9.43
C GLU A 167 -1.87 16.79 -8.86
N HIS A 168 -1.42 16.48 -7.63
CA HIS A 168 -0.27 17.15 -6.99
C HIS A 168 1.06 16.88 -7.71
N ALA A 169 1.25 15.67 -8.27
CA ALA A 169 2.44 15.37 -9.06
C ALA A 169 2.49 16.22 -10.35
N LEU A 170 1.35 16.39 -11.02
CA LEU A 170 1.27 17.22 -12.22
C LEU A 170 1.40 18.71 -11.90
N GLU A 171 0.91 19.16 -10.75
CA GLU A 171 1.17 20.51 -10.24
C GLU A 171 2.68 20.78 -10.10
N LYS A 172 3.43 19.85 -9.49
CA LYS A 172 4.90 19.95 -9.38
C LYS A 172 5.61 19.93 -10.75
N LEU A 173 5.08 19.17 -11.72
CA LEU A 173 5.65 19.05 -13.06
C LEU A 173 5.27 20.23 -13.99
N THR A 174 4.25 21.01 -13.65
CA THR A 174 3.71 22.08 -14.50
C THR A 174 4.76 23.08 -15.01
N PRO A 175 5.73 23.56 -14.20
CA PRO A 175 6.75 24.50 -14.68
C PRO A 175 7.61 24.00 -15.85
N TYR A 176 7.70 22.69 -16.05
CA TYR A 176 8.57 22.07 -17.07
C TYR A 176 7.87 21.85 -18.43
N TYR A 177 6.55 22.08 -18.53
CA TYR A 177 5.76 21.81 -19.73
C TYR A 177 4.95 23.04 -20.17
N GLN A 178 5.46 23.74 -21.18
CA GLN A 178 4.78 24.92 -21.74
C GLN A 178 3.40 24.54 -22.33
N GLY A 179 2.37 25.28 -21.94
CA GLY A 179 1.01 25.07 -22.43
C GLY A 179 0.30 23.84 -21.86
N ILE A 180 0.80 23.28 -20.75
CA ILE A 180 0.12 22.21 -20.03
C ILE A 180 -1.28 22.66 -19.57
N GLY A 181 -2.27 21.77 -19.71
CA GLY A 181 -3.64 22.03 -19.29
C GLY A 181 -3.82 22.03 -17.77
N PRO A 182 -4.92 22.62 -17.25
CA PRO A 182 -5.23 22.62 -15.83
C PRO A 182 -5.66 21.23 -15.33
N ALA A 183 -5.80 21.09 -14.01
CA ALA A 183 -6.38 19.89 -13.40
C ALA A 183 -7.81 19.60 -13.92
N TRP A 184 -8.09 18.34 -14.25
CA TRP A 184 -9.37 17.94 -14.88
C TRP A 184 -10.03 16.71 -14.22
N THR A 185 -9.25 15.83 -13.57
CA THR A 185 -9.69 14.49 -13.14
C THR A 185 -10.82 14.44 -12.11
N LYS A 186 -11.16 15.56 -11.45
CA LYS A 186 -12.22 15.59 -10.44
C LYS A 186 -13.62 15.51 -11.05
N GLU A 187 -13.80 16.08 -12.24
CA GLU A 187 -15.11 16.21 -12.90
C GLU A 187 -15.22 15.31 -14.15
N SER A 188 -14.36 14.29 -14.24
CA SER A 188 -14.23 13.37 -15.39
C SER A 188 -15.10 12.14 -15.27
#